data_AF-A0A968DBM8-F1
#
_entry.id   AF-A0A968DBM8-F1
#
_cell.length_a   1.000
_cell.length_b   1.000
_cell.length_c   1.000
_cell.angle_alpha   90.00
_cell.angle_beta   90.00
_cell.angle_gamma   90.00
#
_symmetry.space_group_name_H-M   'P 1'
#
loop_
_entity.id
_entity.type
_entity.pdbx_description
1 polymer ?
#
loop_
_entity_poly.entity_id
_entity_poly.type
_entity_poly.pdbx_seq_one_letter_code
_entity_poly.pdbx_strand_id
1 'polypeptide(L)'
;MTRLVFLAHRYLGIGLGLIVLIWCLSGVVMMYVQYPVLTPEDEVRTLDTLDLSHCCTVPAAAAAGEPPSRIRIEMLDGRPVLRLWRGFEREVWDLVTAKRRVSFDETDANAIARRFAKHAGVSEFAAPSLIARDQWTVYGAYDPYRPLYKFAGSDSSATQWYVSSRTGEVVQSTSGNVRFWNWLGAVPHWLYPTLLRQHTQLWSQIVIWLTIVGTFLTLLGLYAGIKQYKTRRSGRYSPYRGAALWHHYAGLIFGLFTLIWLVSGFFSMTPWGVLEGRSFAAENARLRGGELSIDQ
;
A
#
# COMPACT_ATOMS: atom_id res chain seq x y z
N MET A 1 20.22 -36.31 16.59
CA MET A 1 19.74 -35.13 15.84
C MET A 1 20.95 -34.32 15.43
N THR A 2 21.11 -34.21 14.12
CA THR A 2 22.36 -34.30 13.37
C THR A 2 23.03 -32.95 13.19
N ARG A 3 24.37 -32.93 13.16
CA ARG A 3 25.22 -31.75 12.90
C ARG A 3 24.71 -30.83 11.78
N LEU A 4 24.07 -31.43 10.78
CA LEU A 4 23.42 -30.75 9.65
C LEU A 4 22.34 -29.75 10.10
N VAL A 5 21.52 -30.10 11.10
CA VAL A 5 20.44 -29.24 11.62
C VAL A 5 21.01 -27.98 12.24
N PHE A 6 22.11 -28.09 12.99
CA PHE A 6 22.80 -26.95 13.58
C PHE A 6 23.47 -26.07 12.54
N LEU A 7 24.09 -26.68 11.52
CA LEU A 7 24.70 -25.95 10.41
C LEU A 7 23.64 -25.22 9.57
N ALA A 8 22.53 -25.90 9.25
CA ALA A 8 21.40 -25.31 8.55
C ALA A 8 20.81 -24.14 9.35
N HIS A 9 20.53 -24.33 10.65
CA HIS A 9 20.00 -23.25 11.48
C HIS A 9 20.97 -22.05 11.56
N ARG A 10 22.27 -22.31 11.71
CA ARG A 10 23.28 -21.26 11.80
C ARG A 10 23.37 -20.45 10.51
N TYR A 11 23.53 -21.09 9.36
CA TYR A 11 23.76 -20.37 8.10
C TYR A 11 22.48 -19.77 7.52
N LEU A 12 21.36 -20.50 7.56
CA LEU A 12 20.06 -19.93 7.18
C LEU A 12 19.64 -18.82 8.16
N GLY A 13 19.97 -18.96 9.44
CA GLY A 13 19.71 -17.97 10.48
C GLY A 13 20.45 -16.66 10.29
N ILE A 14 21.67 -16.68 9.74
CA ILE A 14 22.39 -15.43 9.42
C ILE A 14 21.67 -14.67 8.30
N GLY A 15 21.31 -15.35 7.20
CA GLY A 15 20.64 -14.72 6.06
C GLY A 15 19.21 -14.30 6.37
N LEU A 16 18.37 -15.24 6.81
CA LEU A 16 16.96 -14.98 7.11
C LEU A 16 16.80 -14.11 8.35
N GLY A 17 17.70 -14.23 9.33
CA GLY A 17 17.70 -13.35 10.51
C GLY A 17 17.92 -11.89 10.14
N LEU A 18 18.78 -11.60 9.15
CA LEU A 18 18.96 -10.23 8.64
C LEU A 18 17.69 -9.72 7.96
N ILE A 19 17.01 -10.55 7.17
CA ILE A 19 15.75 -10.18 6.51
C ILE A 19 14.66 -9.89 7.54
N VAL A 20 14.49 -10.76 8.54
CA VAL A 20 13.52 -10.56 9.63
C VAL A 20 13.87 -9.34 10.48
N LEU A 21 15.16 -9.07 10.70
CA LEU A 21 15.61 -7.86 11.40
C LEU A 21 15.24 -6.60 10.61
N ILE A 22 15.50 -6.57 9.30
CA ILE A 22 15.11 -5.45 8.43
C ILE A 22 13.58 -5.29 8.43
N TRP A 23 12.84 -6.40 8.34
CA TRP A 23 11.38 -6.41 8.45
C TRP A 23 10.90 -5.80 9.79
N CYS A 24 11.61 -6.06 10.90
CA CYS A 24 11.25 -5.53 12.22
C CYS A 24 11.51 -4.03 12.34
N LEU A 25 12.73 -3.63 12.01
CA LEU A 25 13.14 -2.23 12.08
C LEU A 25 12.31 -1.35 11.14
N SER A 26 11.93 -1.87 9.98
CA SER A 26 11.05 -1.16 9.05
C SER A 26 9.63 -0.97 9.58
N GLY A 27 9.12 -1.90 10.39
CA GLY A 27 7.84 -1.73 11.09
C GLY A 27 7.87 -0.57 12.09
N VAL A 28 9.01 -0.36 12.77
CA VAL A 28 9.20 0.79 13.67
C VAL A 28 9.12 2.10 12.88
N VAL A 29 9.74 2.17 11.70
CA VAL A 29 9.66 3.37 10.84
C VAL A 29 8.21 3.66 10.44
N MET A 30 7.43 2.63 10.09
CA MET A 30 6.02 2.79 9.72
C MET A 30 5.13 3.34 10.84
N MET A 31 5.54 3.22 12.11
CA MET A 31 4.81 3.84 13.23
C MET A 31 4.91 5.37 13.22
N TYR A 32 5.96 5.93 12.62
CA TYR A 32 6.21 7.37 12.57
C TYR A 32 5.95 7.98 11.20
N VAL A 33 6.18 7.22 10.12
CA VAL A 33 5.98 7.68 8.75
C VAL A 33 5.10 6.71 8.00
N GLN A 34 3.89 7.16 7.67
CA GLN A 34 2.94 6.39 6.87
C GLN A 34 3.39 6.31 5.41
N TYR A 35 2.93 5.27 4.72
CA TYR A 35 3.06 5.20 3.26
C TYR A 35 2.31 6.37 2.63
N PRO A 36 2.87 7.04 1.60
CA PRO A 36 2.21 8.19 1.00
C PRO A 36 0.83 7.78 0.48
N VAL A 37 -0.19 8.51 0.89
CA VAL A 37 -1.54 8.41 0.37
C VAL A 37 -2.13 9.81 0.36
N LEU A 38 -2.91 10.13 -0.68
CA LEU A 38 -3.71 11.34 -0.67
C LEU A 38 -4.92 11.09 0.24
N THR A 39 -5.02 11.84 1.33
CA THR A 39 -6.16 11.71 2.25
C THR A 39 -7.43 12.30 1.62
N PRO A 40 -8.64 11.83 1.97
CA PRO A 40 -9.87 12.44 1.49
C PRO A 40 -9.97 13.94 1.81
N GLU A 41 -9.42 14.35 2.95
CA GLU A 41 -9.38 15.74 3.38
C GLU A 41 -8.47 16.58 2.49
N ASP A 42 -7.28 16.06 2.16
CA ASP A 42 -6.35 16.73 1.25
C ASP A 42 -6.87 16.74 -0.19
N GLU A 43 -7.54 15.68 -0.62
CA GLU A 43 -8.25 15.61 -1.89
C GLU A 43 -9.27 16.75 -1.99
N VAL A 44 -10.19 16.86 -1.01
CA VAL A 44 -11.23 17.91 -1.01
C VAL A 44 -10.63 19.31 -0.94
N ARG A 45 -9.55 19.52 -0.19
CA ARG A 45 -8.85 20.81 -0.11
C ARG A 45 -8.24 21.27 -1.44
N THR A 46 -8.04 20.36 -2.38
CA THR A 46 -7.47 20.68 -3.70
C THR A 46 -8.52 20.95 -4.77
N LEU A 47 -9.80 20.66 -4.46
CA LEU A 47 -10.94 20.91 -5.34
C LEU A 47 -11.41 22.36 -5.22
N ASP A 48 -11.97 22.89 -6.30
CA ASP A 48 -12.62 24.20 -6.26
C ASP A 48 -13.96 24.13 -5.50
N THR A 49 -14.41 25.28 -5.02
CA THR A 49 -15.75 25.44 -4.47
C THR A 49 -16.81 25.02 -5.49
N LEU A 50 -17.73 24.16 -5.05
CA LEU A 50 -18.77 23.62 -5.91
C LEU A 50 -19.68 24.73 -6.45
N ASP A 51 -19.71 24.91 -7.76
CA ASP A 51 -20.62 25.83 -8.45
C ASP A 51 -21.53 25.04 -9.40
N LEU A 52 -22.82 25.00 -9.03
CA LEU A 52 -23.88 24.33 -9.80
C LEU A 52 -24.84 25.34 -10.46
N SER A 53 -24.54 26.63 -10.39
CA SER A 53 -25.45 27.69 -10.86
C SER A 53 -25.73 27.66 -12.37
N HIS A 54 -24.76 27.17 -13.15
CA HIS A 54 -24.81 27.12 -14.61
C HIS A 54 -24.76 25.68 -15.17
N CYS A 55 -25.13 24.70 -14.34
CA CYS A 55 -25.41 23.32 -14.75
C CYS A 55 -26.84 22.95 -14.27
N CYS A 56 -27.37 21.74 -14.34
CA CYS A 56 -26.72 20.44 -14.48
C CYS A 56 -27.70 19.51 -15.17
N THR A 57 -27.28 18.93 -16.29
CA THR A 57 -28.04 17.88 -16.95
C THR A 57 -27.33 16.57 -16.67
N VAL A 58 -27.92 15.74 -15.80
CA VAL A 58 -27.46 14.36 -15.61
C VAL A 58 -27.93 13.55 -16.82
N PRO A 59 -27.02 13.05 -17.68
CA PRO A 59 -27.45 12.29 -18.84
C PRO A 59 -28.10 10.99 -18.40
N ALA A 60 -29.20 10.60 -19.04
CA ALA A 60 -29.87 9.31 -18.77
C ALA A 60 -28.91 8.12 -18.91
N ALA A 61 -27.89 8.23 -19.77
CA ALA A 61 -26.82 7.24 -19.90
C ALA A 61 -25.94 7.08 -18.65
N ALA A 62 -25.80 8.12 -17.82
CA ALA A 62 -25.13 8.02 -16.52
C ALA A 62 -26.00 7.26 -15.51
N ALA A 63 -27.32 7.47 -15.54
CA ALA A 63 -28.28 6.73 -14.71
C ALA A 63 -28.48 5.27 -15.16
N ALA A 64 -28.29 4.99 -16.45
CA ALA A 64 -28.42 3.65 -17.02
C ALA A 64 -27.26 2.72 -16.63
N GLY A 65 -27.56 1.46 -16.32
CA GLY A 65 -26.59 0.41 -16.03
C GLY A 65 -26.67 -0.11 -14.58
N GLU A 66 -25.62 -0.79 -14.13
CA GLU A 66 -25.51 -1.24 -12.75
C GLU A 66 -25.45 -0.03 -11.79
N PRO A 67 -26.07 -0.13 -10.60
CA PRO A 67 -26.04 0.94 -9.62
C PRO A 67 -24.58 1.24 -9.22
N PRO A 68 -24.16 2.51 -9.23
CA PRO A 68 -22.81 2.87 -8.83
C PRO A 68 -22.60 2.60 -7.33
N SER A 69 -21.43 2.08 -7.00
CA SER A 69 -21.00 1.88 -5.61
C SER A 69 -20.65 3.19 -4.88
N ARG A 70 -20.40 4.25 -5.63
CA ARG A 70 -20.11 5.61 -5.14
C ARG A 70 -20.52 6.61 -6.21
N ILE A 71 -21.07 7.74 -5.78
CA ILE A 71 -21.37 8.91 -6.61
C ILE A 71 -20.67 10.10 -5.96
N ARG A 72 -20.04 10.95 -6.78
CA ARG A 72 -19.44 12.21 -6.32
C ARG A 72 -19.66 13.30 -7.36
N ILE A 73 -19.99 14.49 -6.91
CA ILE A 73 -20.00 15.70 -7.74
C ILE A 73 -18.89 16.61 -7.24
N GLU A 74 -18.07 17.11 -8.17
CA GLU A 74 -16.95 18.01 -7.85
C GLU A 74 -16.68 18.98 -9.00
N MET A 75 -15.86 19.99 -8.73
CA MET A 75 -15.38 20.92 -9.75
C MET A 75 -14.03 20.47 -10.30
N LEU A 76 -13.98 20.18 -11.60
CA LEU A 76 -12.79 19.83 -12.35
C LEU A 76 -12.47 20.91 -13.38
N ASP A 77 -11.38 21.65 -13.14
CA ASP A 77 -10.95 22.76 -14.00
C ASP A 77 -12.07 23.79 -14.29
N GLY A 78 -12.81 24.17 -13.24
CA GLY A 78 -13.93 25.12 -13.35
C GLY A 78 -15.20 24.53 -13.95
N ARG A 79 -15.27 23.22 -14.18
CA ARG A 79 -16.47 22.54 -14.69
C ARG A 79 -17.05 21.58 -13.64
N PRO A 80 -18.36 21.61 -13.40
CA PRO A 80 -19.00 20.61 -12.55
C PRO A 80 -18.98 19.24 -13.27
N VAL A 81 -18.40 18.25 -12.61
CA VAL A 81 -18.33 16.87 -13.11
C VAL A 81 -19.00 15.89 -12.14
N LEU A 82 -19.70 14.92 -12.71
CA LEU A 82 -20.26 13.77 -12.00
C LEU A 82 -19.33 12.57 -12.18
N ARG A 83 -18.88 12.00 -11.06
CA ARG A 83 -18.07 10.78 -11.01
C ARG A 83 -18.88 9.60 -10.51
N LEU A 84 -18.77 8.48 -11.22
CA LEU A 84 -19.43 7.23 -10.88
C LEU A 84 -18.41 6.10 -10.75
N TRP A 85 -18.55 5.31 -9.69
CA TRP A 85 -17.71 4.12 -9.45
C TRP A 85 -18.53 2.85 -9.64
N ARG A 86 -18.31 2.12 -10.74
CA ARG A 86 -18.97 0.84 -11.05
C ARG A 86 -17.94 -0.28 -11.10
N GLY A 87 -17.81 -1.03 -10.01
CA GLY A 87 -16.74 -2.03 -9.87
C GLY A 87 -15.36 -1.39 -10.05
N PHE A 88 -14.65 -1.80 -11.12
CA PHE A 88 -13.35 -1.23 -11.50
C PHE A 88 -13.43 -0.04 -12.45
N GLU A 89 -14.61 0.25 -13.00
CA GLU A 89 -14.79 1.40 -13.89
C GLU A 89 -14.94 2.70 -13.09
N ARG A 90 -14.31 3.75 -13.64
CA ARG A 90 -14.36 5.11 -13.16
C ARG A 90 -14.90 5.95 -14.30
N GLU A 91 -16.12 6.45 -14.16
CA GLU A 91 -16.76 7.28 -15.17
C GLU A 91 -16.72 8.74 -14.74
N VAL A 92 -16.52 9.63 -15.71
CA VAL A 92 -16.55 11.08 -15.50
C VAL A 92 -17.48 11.68 -16.52
N TRP A 93 -18.46 12.45 -16.05
CA TRP A 93 -19.49 13.08 -16.87
C TRP A 93 -19.44 14.59 -16.66
N ASP A 94 -19.30 15.36 -17.74
CA ASP A 94 -19.36 16.82 -17.70
C ASP A 94 -20.85 17.24 -17.60
N LEU A 95 -21.21 17.92 -16.50
CA LEU A 95 -22.61 18.26 -16.20
C LEU A 95 -23.13 19.46 -16.99
N VAL A 96 -22.26 20.19 -17.69
CA VAL A 96 -22.64 21.30 -18.58
C VAL A 96 -22.99 20.74 -19.96
N THR A 97 -22.15 19.84 -20.48
CA THR A 97 -22.34 19.27 -21.82
C THR A 97 -23.13 17.96 -21.85
N ALA A 98 -23.38 17.35 -20.68
CA ALA A 98 -23.97 16.03 -20.51
C ALA A 98 -23.23 14.91 -21.27
N LYS A 99 -21.92 15.06 -21.47
CA LYS A 99 -21.07 14.10 -22.20
C LYS A 99 -20.08 13.42 -21.27
N ARG A 100 -19.82 12.14 -21.53
CA ARG A 100 -18.79 11.36 -20.84
C ARG A 100 -17.40 11.82 -21.29
N ARG A 101 -16.52 12.11 -20.33
CA ARG A 101 -15.08 12.31 -20.53
C ARG A 101 -14.40 10.95 -20.36
N VAL A 102 -13.81 10.44 -21.46
CA VAL A 102 -13.19 9.11 -21.50
C VAL A 102 -11.69 9.18 -21.21
N SER A 103 -11.07 10.32 -21.52
CA SER A 103 -9.64 10.56 -21.28
C SER A 103 -9.40 12.04 -21.00
N PHE A 104 -8.28 12.29 -20.32
CA PHE A 104 -7.71 13.60 -20.04
C PHE A 104 -6.33 13.63 -20.68
N ASP A 105 -6.11 14.61 -21.55
CA ASP A 105 -4.83 14.78 -22.24
C ASP A 105 -3.80 15.49 -21.36
N GLU A 106 -2.62 15.76 -21.92
CA GLU A 106 -1.58 16.47 -21.19
C GLU A 106 -1.95 17.92 -20.86
N THR A 107 -2.79 18.57 -21.68
CA THR A 107 -3.27 19.93 -21.46
C THR A 107 -4.19 19.98 -20.24
N ASP A 108 -5.16 19.06 -20.19
CA ASP A 108 -6.05 18.85 -19.06
C ASP A 108 -5.24 18.54 -17.79
N ALA A 109 -4.30 17.60 -17.88
CA ALA A 109 -3.47 17.20 -16.74
C ALA A 109 -2.62 18.35 -16.20
N ASN A 110 -2.07 19.20 -17.07
CA ASN A 110 -1.33 20.40 -16.67
C ASN A 110 -2.24 21.44 -15.99
N ALA A 111 -3.48 21.60 -16.44
CA ALA A 111 -4.43 22.52 -15.79
C ALA A 111 -4.77 22.05 -14.37
N ILE A 112 -5.07 20.75 -14.21
CA ILE A 112 -5.31 20.11 -12.92
C ILE A 112 -4.07 20.22 -12.01
N ALA A 113 -2.88 19.95 -12.56
CA ALA A 113 -1.62 20.02 -11.83
C ALA A 113 -1.29 21.44 -11.33
N ARG A 114 -1.51 22.49 -12.15
CA ARG A 114 -1.32 23.89 -11.74
C ARG A 114 -2.18 24.24 -10.52
N ARG A 115 -3.42 23.77 -10.51
CA ARG A 115 -4.35 23.99 -9.41
C ARG A 115 -3.93 23.28 -8.14
N PHE A 116 -3.53 22.01 -8.26
CA PHE A 116 -2.99 21.26 -7.16
C PHE A 116 -1.72 21.93 -6.60
N ALA A 117 -0.80 22.34 -7.48
CA ALA A 117 0.43 23.02 -7.11
C ALA A 117 0.16 24.32 -6.32
N LYS A 118 -0.82 25.13 -6.75
CA LYS A 118 -1.24 26.34 -6.02
C LYS A 118 -1.71 26.02 -4.59
N HIS A 119 -2.52 24.98 -4.41
CA HIS A 119 -2.99 24.55 -3.08
C HIS A 119 -1.86 23.95 -2.23
N ALA A 120 -0.94 23.22 -2.85
CA ALA A 120 0.22 22.63 -2.21
C ALA A 120 1.35 23.63 -1.91
N GLY A 121 1.23 24.90 -2.33
CA GLY A 121 2.28 25.92 -2.17
C GLY A 121 3.49 25.71 -3.08
N VAL A 122 3.35 24.98 -4.18
CA VAL A 122 4.39 24.72 -5.17
C VAL A 122 4.27 25.72 -6.32
N SER A 123 5.29 26.55 -6.52
CA SER A 123 5.27 27.62 -7.53
C SER A 123 5.68 27.14 -8.92
N GLU A 124 6.65 26.22 -8.99
CA GLU A 124 7.21 25.70 -10.24
C GLU A 124 7.28 24.18 -10.20
N PHE A 125 7.07 23.55 -11.36
CA PHE A 125 7.18 22.11 -11.53
C PHE A 125 7.58 21.76 -12.96
N ALA A 126 8.22 20.59 -13.12
CA ALA A 126 8.68 20.10 -14.42
C ALA A 126 7.53 19.60 -15.30
N ALA A 127 7.78 19.51 -16.61
CA ALA A 127 6.86 18.91 -17.56
C ALA A 127 6.48 17.47 -17.12
N PRO A 128 5.22 17.05 -17.32
CA PRO A 128 4.76 15.75 -16.86
C PRO A 128 5.42 14.60 -17.62
N SER A 129 5.62 13.49 -16.92
CA SER A 129 5.92 12.20 -17.56
C SER A 129 4.72 11.28 -17.45
N LEU A 130 4.27 10.70 -18.57
CA LEU A 130 3.22 9.69 -18.56
C LEU A 130 3.78 8.33 -18.15
N ILE A 131 3.31 7.79 -17.03
CA ILE A 131 3.79 6.52 -16.46
C ILE A 131 2.66 5.52 -16.26
N ALA A 132 2.96 4.24 -16.44
CA ALA A 132 2.03 3.18 -16.06
C ALA A 132 2.16 2.82 -14.58
N ARG A 133 3.39 2.71 -14.07
CA ARG A 133 3.69 2.31 -12.69
C ARG A 133 4.99 2.95 -12.22
N ASP A 134 5.05 3.34 -10.96
CA ASP A 134 6.29 3.62 -10.25
C ASP A 134 6.23 3.12 -8.79
N GLN A 135 7.28 3.37 -8.01
CA GLN A 135 7.38 2.90 -6.63
C GLN A 135 6.22 3.33 -5.73
N TRP A 136 5.63 4.49 -5.96
CA TRP A 136 4.62 5.08 -5.09
C TRP A 136 3.19 4.75 -5.53
N THR A 137 3.05 4.33 -6.79
CA THR A 137 1.78 4.01 -7.43
C THR A 137 1.67 2.55 -7.87
N VAL A 138 2.60 1.66 -7.52
CA VAL A 138 2.61 0.24 -7.93
C VAL A 138 1.41 -0.56 -7.42
N TYR A 139 0.80 -0.13 -6.30
CA TYR A 139 -0.33 -0.81 -5.69
C TYR A 139 -1.54 -0.93 -6.65
N GLY A 140 -2.23 -2.08 -6.62
CA GLY A 140 -3.30 -2.40 -7.57
C GLY A 140 -4.51 -1.46 -7.51
N ALA A 141 -4.74 -0.77 -6.38
CA ALA A 141 -5.82 0.22 -6.28
C ALA A 141 -5.70 1.37 -7.30
N TYR A 142 -4.51 1.59 -7.86
CA TYR A 142 -4.28 2.58 -8.91
C TYR A 142 -4.60 2.08 -10.33
N ASP A 143 -4.84 0.77 -10.54
CA ASP A 143 -5.12 0.19 -11.87
C ASP A 143 -6.25 0.91 -12.63
N PRO A 144 -7.40 1.26 -12.00
CA PRO A 144 -8.47 2.00 -12.66
C PRO A 144 -8.10 3.41 -13.16
N TYR A 145 -7.07 4.02 -12.57
CA TYR A 145 -6.69 5.41 -12.83
C TYR A 145 -5.55 5.53 -13.83
N ARG A 146 -4.85 4.44 -14.15
CA ARG A 146 -3.65 4.46 -14.98
C ARG A 146 -3.96 4.58 -16.48
N PRO A 147 -3.06 5.14 -17.30
CA PRO A 147 -1.76 5.69 -16.91
C PRO A 147 -1.88 7.04 -16.17
N LEU A 148 -0.79 7.44 -15.51
CA LEU A 148 -0.73 8.61 -14.65
C LEU A 148 0.28 9.61 -15.21
N TYR A 149 -0.12 10.88 -15.31
CA TYR A 149 0.81 11.99 -15.50
C TYR A 149 1.48 12.29 -14.16
N LYS A 150 2.78 12.05 -14.09
CA LYS A 150 3.60 12.34 -12.92
C LYS A 150 4.19 13.73 -13.05
N PHE A 151 3.99 14.55 -12.03
CA PHE A 151 4.56 15.88 -11.89
C PHE A 151 5.57 15.90 -10.74
N ALA A 152 6.59 16.74 -10.88
CA ALA A 152 7.61 16.97 -9.87
C ALA A 152 7.77 18.47 -9.62
N GLY A 153 7.45 18.90 -8.40
CA GLY A 153 7.63 20.26 -7.93
C GLY A 153 9.10 20.60 -7.70
N SER A 154 9.46 21.84 -7.98
CA SER A 154 10.78 22.44 -7.70
C SER A 154 10.77 23.13 -6.32
N ASP A 155 10.11 22.52 -5.33
CA ASP A 155 10.00 23.02 -3.96
C ASP A 155 10.99 22.32 -3.02
N SER A 156 11.24 22.90 -1.84
CA SER A 156 12.15 22.33 -0.84
C SER A 156 11.70 20.96 -0.32
N SER A 157 10.40 20.64 -0.40
CA SER A 157 9.86 19.35 0.04
C SER A 157 9.97 18.29 -1.06
N ALA A 158 10.46 18.62 -2.26
CA ALA A 158 10.54 17.75 -3.43
C ALA A 158 9.20 17.04 -3.69
N THR A 159 8.12 17.80 -3.76
CA THR A 159 6.76 17.30 -3.88
C THR A 159 6.54 16.63 -5.23
N GLN A 160 5.91 15.46 -5.26
CA GLN A 160 5.50 14.76 -6.47
C GLN A 160 4.03 14.41 -6.36
N TRP A 161 3.26 14.61 -7.43
CA TRP A 161 1.86 14.24 -7.50
C TRP A 161 1.51 13.60 -8.84
N TYR A 162 0.39 12.89 -8.85
CA TYR A 162 0.01 12.02 -9.96
C TYR A 162 -1.42 12.33 -10.39
N VAL A 163 -1.58 12.77 -11.64
CA VAL A 163 -2.90 13.02 -12.25
C VAL A 163 -3.27 11.86 -13.15
N SER A 164 -4.47 11.32 -12.99
CA SER A 164 -4.98 10.23 -13.82
C SER A 164 -5.32 10.70 -15.23
N SER A 165 -4.81 10.02 -16.25
CA SER A 165 -5.19 10.28 -17.65
C SER A 165 -6.59 9.77 -18.00
N ARG A 166 -7.23 8.97 -17.13
CA ARG A 166 -8.58 8.41 -17.34
C ARG A 166 -9.65 9.21 -16.64
N THR A 167 -9.34 9.76 -15.47
CA THR A 167 -10.33 10.38 -14.59
C THR A 167 -10.05 11.87 -14.32
N GLY A 168 -8.83 12.35 -14.59
CA GLY A 168 -8.43 13.70 -14.21
C GLY A 168 -8.29 13.90 -12.69
N GLU A 169 -8.35 12.83 -11.89
CA GLU A 169 -8.14 12.91 -10.44
C GLU A 169 -6.65 12.99 -10.10
N VAL A 170 -6.31 13.79 -9.10
CA VAL A 170 -5.02 13.65 -8.41
C VAL A 170 -5.16 12.44 -7.49
N VAL A 171 -4.46 11.36 -7.79
CA VAL A 171 -4.64 10.08 -7.07
C VAL A 171 -3.61 9.84 -5.98
N GLN A 172 -2.50 10.58 -6.01
CA GLN A 172 -1.39 10.40 -5.07
C GLN A 172 -0.58 11.69 -4.99
N SER A 173 -0.03 11.96 -3.80
CA SER A 173 0.95 13.01 -3.54
C SER A 173 2.00 12.53 -2.54
N THR A 174 3.24 12.95 -2.72
CA THR A 174 4.35 12.52 -1.86
C THR A 174 5.46 13.56 -1.78
N SER A 175 6.10 13.68 -0.62
CA SER A 175 7.28 14.53 -0.40
C SER A 175 8.57 13.71 -0.33
N GLY A 176 9.71 14.34 -0.57
CA GLY A 176 11.03 13.71 -0.52
C GLY A 176 11.31 13.02 0.82
N ASN A 177 10.93 13.65 1.94
CA ASN A 177 11.11 13.07 3.26
C ASN A 177 10.26 11.79 3.46
N VAL A 178 8.99 11.82 3.03
CA VAL A 178 8.11 10.65 3.10
C VAL A 178 8.66 9.52 2.24
N ARG A 179 9.15 9.83 1.03
CA ARG A 179 9.77 8.83 0.14
C ARG A 179 11.02 8.21 0.77
N PHE A 180 11.90 9.02 1.35
CA PHE A 180 13.13 8.54 2.01
C PHE A 180 12.82 7.56 3.14
N TRP A 181 11.95 7.92 4.07
CA TRP A 181 11.61 7.05 5.19
C TRP A 181 10.85 5.80 4.75
N ASN A 182 10.01 5.89 3.71
CA ASN A 182 9.32 4.70 3.21
C ASN A 182 10.26 3.69 2.53
N TRP A 183 11.40 4.11 1.99
CA TRP A 183 12.46 3.18 1.55
C TRP A 183 13.07 2.38 2.69
N LEU A 184 13.00 2.87 3.92
CA LEU A 184 13.47 2.19 5.12
C LEU A 184 12.33 1.54 5.92
N GLY A 185 11.09 1.94 5.66
CA GLY A 185 9.86 1.50 6.33
C GLY A 185 9.00 0.62 5.44
N ALA A 186 7.91 1.16 4.91
CA ALA A 186 6.90 0.38 4.19
C ALA A 186 7.44 -0.47 3.02
N VAL A 187 8.43 0.04 2.27
CA VAL A 187 8.99 -0.69 1.12
C VAL A 187 9.63 -2.02 1.55
N PRO A 188 10.60 -2.06 2.48
CA PRO A 188 11.12 -3.32 2.99
C PRO A 188 10.09 -4.10 3.82
N HIS A 189 9.23 -3.42 4.59
CA HIS A 189 8.27 -4.09 5.48
C HIS A 189 7.23 -4.93 4.72
N TRP A 190 6.72 -4.40 3.60
CA TRP A 190 5.74 -5.09 2.75
C TRP A 190 6.37 -5.84 1.57
N LEU A 191 7.70 -5.77 1.41
CA LEU A 191 8.43 -6.23 0.22
C LEU A 191 7.88 -5.59 -1.06
N TYR A 192 7.74 -4.26 -1.04
CA TYR A 192 7.14 -3.44 -2.09
C TYR A 192 8.06 -2.87 -3.20
N PRO A 193 9.33 -3.27 -3.40
CA PRO A 193 10.07 -2.81 -4.58
C PRO A 193 9.26 -3.03 -5.87
N THR A 194 9.17 -2.02 -6.73
CA THR A 194 8.32 -2.06 -7.95
C THR A 194 8.59 -3.30 -8.79
N LEU A 195 9.86 -3.69 -8.91
CA LEU A 195 10.33 -4.86 -9.66
C LEU A 195 9.60 -6.15 -9.26
N LEU A 196 9.27 -6.28 -7.97
CA LEU A 196 8.56 -7.42 -7.42
C LEU A 196 7.04 -7.17 -7.37
N ARG A 197 6.63 -6.03 -6.80
CA ARG A 197 5.21 -5.78 -6.47
C ARG A 197 4.31 -5.66 -7.71
N GLN A 198 4.87 -5.31 -8.87
CA GLN A 198 4.16 -5.32 -10.15
C GLN A 198 3.69 -6.74 -10.56
N HIS A 199 4.32 -7.79 -10.04
CA HIS A 199 3.94 -9.18 -10.24
C HIS A 199 3.28 -9.71 -8.96
N THR A 200 2.01 -9.35 -8.73
CA THR A 200 1.27 -9.65 -7.49
C THR A 200 1.34 -11.12 -7.07
N GLN A 201 1.26 -12.06 -8.02
CA GLN A 201 1.33 -13.49 -7.73
C GLN A 201 2.74 -13.92 -7.28
N LEU A 202 3.79 -13.42 -7.91
CA LEU A 202 5.17 -13.73 -7.50
C LEU A 202 5.45 -13.13 -6.12
N TRP A 203 5.04 -11.88 -5.90
CA TRP A 203 5.14 -11.20 -4.61
C TRP A 203 4.47 -12.00 -3.50
N SER A 204 3.21 -12.43 -3.68
CA SER A 204 2.49 -13.18 -2.65
C SER A 204 3.17 -14.51 -2.32
N GLN A 205 3.64 -15.25 -3.33
CA GLN A 205 4.38 -16.50 -3.13
C GLN A 205 5.70 -16.28 -2.36
N ILE A 206 6.47 -15.24 -2.71
CA ILE A 206 7.73 -14.94 -2.00
C ILE A 206 7.45 -14.63 -0.53
N VAL A 207 6.46 -13.80 -0.22
CA VAL A 207 6.10 -13.46 1.16
C VAL A 207 5.66 -14.69 1.95
N ILE A 208 4.81 -15.53 1.35
CA ILE A 208 4.32 -16.79 1.98
C ILE A 208 5.48 -17.73 2.28
N TRP A 209 6.33 -18.02 1.29
CA TRP A 209 7.46 -18.95 1.46
C TRP A 209 8.51 -18.41 2.43
N LEU A 210 8.82 -17.11 2.37
CA LEU A 210 9.73 -16.48 3.32
C LEU A 210 9.22 -16.63 4.76
N THR A 211 7.91 -16.48 4.96
CA THR A 211 7.28 -16.63 6.28
C THR A 211 7.28 -18.08 6.74
N ILE A 212 7.01 -19.05 5.85
CA ILE A 212 7.06 -20.49 6.16
C ILE A 212 8.48 -20.90 6.59
N VAL A 213 9.49 -20.54 5.79
CA VAL A 213 10.89 -20.89 6.08
C VAL A 213 11.37 -20.17 7.34
N GLY A 214 11.02 -18.90 7.52
CA GLY A 214 11.34 -18.14 8.74
C GLY A 214 10.70 -18.75 9.99
N THR A 215 9.44 -19.18 9.91
CA THR A 215 8.72 -19.84 11.01
C THR A 215 9.37 -21.17 11.37
N PHE A 216 9.65 -22.01 10.36
CA PHE A 216 10.34 -23.28 10.55
C PHE A 216 11.71 -23.10 11.23
N LEU A 217 12.48 -22.13 10.76
CA LEU A 217 13.80 -21.83 11.30
C LEU A 217 13.75 -21.33 12.75
N THR A 218 12.74 -20.51 13.08
CA THR A 218 12.50 -19.98 14.43
C THR A 218 12.11 -21.11 15.38
N LEU A 219 11.19 -22.00 14.98
CA LEU A 219 10.83 -23.20 15.73
C LEU A 219 12.05 -24.10 15.98
N LEU A 220 12.89 -24.28 14.95
CA LEU A 220 14.10 -25.07 15.06
C LEU A 220 15.09 -24.47 16.06
N GLY A 221 15.26 -23.14 16.05
CA GLY A 221 16.09 -22.41 16.99
C GLY A 221 15.59 -22.51 18.43
N LEU A 222 14.29 -22.32 18.65
CA LEU A 222 13.65 -22.47 19.95
C LEU A 222 13.79 -23.91 20.48
N TYR A 223 13.51 -24.91 19.65
CA TYR A 223 13.69 -26.32 20.01
C TYR A 223 15.15 -26.63 20.39
N ALA A 224 16.11 -26.17 19.58
CA ALA A 224 17.53 -26.39 19.84
C ALA A 224 18.02 -25.66 21.11
N GLY A 225 17.49 -24.46 21.38
CA GLY A 225 17.75 -23.71 22.61
C GLY A 225 17.20 -24.42 23.84
N ILE A 226 15.90 -24.75 23.85
CA ILE A 226 15.25 -25.44 24.98
C ILE A 226 15.93 -26.78 25.27
N LYS A 227 16.26 -27.55 24.23
CA LYS A 227 16.95 -28.84 24.41
C LYS A 227 18.34 -28.70 25.05
N GLN A 228 18.99 -27.57 24.82
CA GLN A 228 20.30 -27.25 25.40
C GLN A 228 20.20 -26.56 26.75
N TYR A 229 19.02 -26.08 27.13
CA TYR A 229 18.70 -25.56 28.44
C TYR A 229 18.62 -26.71 29.45
N LYS A 230 19.76 -27.03 30.06
CA LYS A 230 19.88 -28.11 31.05
C LYS A 230 20.69 -27.62 32.23
N THR A 231 20.22 -27.92 33.45
CA THR A 231 20.99 -27.71 34.67
C THR A 231 22.27 -28.55 34.61
N ARG A 232 23.41 -27.88 34.44
CA ARG A 232 24.73 -28.53 34.44
C ARG A 232 25.27 -28.63 35.86
N ARG A 233 26.21 -29.55 36.10
CA ARG A 233 26.94 -29.70 37.38
C ARG A 233 27.63 -28.41 37.84
N SER A 234 27.86 -27.44 36.95
CA SER A 234 28.42 -26.13 37.26
C SER A 234 27.39 -25.09 37.75
N GLY A 235 26.13 -25.48 37.96
CA GLY A 235 25.02 -24.57 38.33
C GLY A 235 24.50 -23.68 37.19
N ARG A 236 25.11 -23.75 36.00
CA ARG A 236 24.67 -22.98 34.82
C ARG A 236 23.61 -23.76 34.02
N TYR A 237 22.61 -23.04 33.52
CA TYR A 237 21.54 -23.60 32.68
C TYR A 237 21.89 -23.69 31.18
N SER A 238 22.88 -22.92 30.71
CA SER A 238 23.30 -22.86 29.30
C SER A 238 24.73 -23.42 29.09
N PRO A 239 24.99 -24.14 27.97
CA PRO A 239 26.32 -24.62 27.61
C PRO A 239 27.34 -23.54 27.24
N TYR A 240 26.84 -22.41 26.77
CA TYR A 240 27.60 -21.45 25.99
C TYR A 240 28.25 -20.37 26.87
N ARG A 241 29.23 -19.65 26.31
CA ARG A 241 29.91 -18.51 26.95
C ARG A 241 30.04 -17.35 25.95
N GLY A 242 30.20 -16.13 26.46
CA GLY A 242 30.35 -14.92 25.64
C GLY A 242 29.13 -14.65 24.74
N ALA A 243 29.37 -14.29 23.48
CA ALA A 243 28.31 -13.99 22.52
C ALA A 243 27.34 -15.16 22.28
N ALA A 244 27.81 -16.41 22.33
CA ALA A 244 26.96 -17.59 22.15
C ALA A 244 25.99 -17.78 23.34
N LEU A 245 26.35 -17.31 24.54
CA LEU A 245 25.45 -17.30 25.69
C LEU A 245 24.32 -16.28 25.50
N TRP A 246 24.68 -15.07 25.06
CA TRP A 246 23.72 -14.02 24.74
C TRP A 246 22.77 -14.44 23.63
N HIS A 247 23.29 -15.00 22.54
CA HIS A 247 22.47 -15.54 21.46
C HIS A 247 21.51 -16.64 21.96
N HIS A 248 21.94 -17.51 22.87
CA HIS A 248 21.07 -18.56 23.43
C HIS A 248 19.91 -17.97 24.24
N TYR A 249 20.18 -17.10 25.23
CA TYR A 249 19.12 -16.52 26.06
C TYR A 249 18.24 -15.53 25.29
N ALA A 250 18.85 -14.60 24.53
CA ALA A 250 18.11 -13.66 23.70
C ALA A 250 17.31 -14.39 22.63
N GLY A 251 17.87 -15.44 22.01
CA GLY A 251 17.18 -16.26 21.02
C GLY A 251 15.96 -16.99 21.59
N LEU A 252 15.99 -17.43 22.85
CA LEU A 252 14.81 -18.03 23.50
C LEU A 252 13.70 -17.00 23.78
N ILE A 253 14.07 -15.81 24.27
CA ILE A 253 13.11 -14.76 24.59
C ILE A 253 12.55 -14.14 23.29
N PHE A 254 13.42 -13.55 22.47
CA PHE A 254 13.02 -12.89 21.22
C PHE A 254 12.53 -13.88 20.17
N GLY A 255 12.98 -15.14 20.19
CA GLY A 255 12.47 -16.16 19.27
C GLY A 255 10.98 -16.45 19.48
N LEU A 256 10.47 -16.36 20.71
CA LEU A 256 9.04 -16.50 20.98
C LEU A 256 8.25 -15.32 20.37
N PHE A 257 8.71 -14.09 20.57
CA PHE A 257 8.09 -12.90 19.97
C PHE A 257 8.13 -12.94 18.44
N THR A 258 9.28 -13.30 17.85
CA THR A 258 9.44 -13.48 16.41
C THR A 258 8.52 -14.57 15.87
N LEU A 259 8.33 -15.67 16.59
CA LEU A 259 7.41 -16.74 16.18
C LEU A 259 5.97 -16.23 16.12
N ILE A 260 5.49 -15.58 17.18
CA ILE A 260 4.13 -15.01 17.22
C ILE A 260 3.94 -14.02 16.08
N TRP A 261 4.93 -13.16 15.85
CA TRP A 261 4.87 -12.12 14.84
C TRP A 261 4.91 -12.68 13.41
N LEU A 262 5.74 -13.68 13.12
CA LEU A 262 5.75 -14.39 11.84
C LEU A 262 4.43 -15.10 11.56
N VAL A 263 3.86 -15.77 12.57
CA VAL A 263 2.56 -16.45 12.46
C VAL A 263 1.44 -15.44 12.18
N SER A 264 1.46 -14.29 12.86
CA SER A 264 0.54 -13.18 12.59
C SER A 264 0.67 -12.67 11.14
N GLY A 265 1.91 -12.47 10.67
CA GLY A 265 2.18 -12.06 9.29
C GLY A 265 1.68 -13.09 8.27
N PHE A 266 1.90 -14.38 8.52
CA PHE A 266 1.44 -15.47 7.66
C PHE A 266 -0.08 -15.44 7.46
N PHE A 267 -0.84 -15.35 8.55
CA PHE A 267 -2.30 -15.33 8.48
C PHE A 267 -2.86 -14.04 7.86
N SER A 268 -2.16 -12.90 8.04
CA SER A 268 -2.55 -11.64 7.40
C SER A 268 -2.55 -11.68 5.87
N MET A 269 -1.78 -12.60 5.27
CA MET A 269 -1.65 -12.77 3.83
C MET A 269 -2.71 -13.70 3.22
N THR A 270 -3.64 -14.24 4.03
CA THR A 270 -4.71 -15.17 3.61
C THR A 270 -4.19 -16.24 2.62
N PRO A 271 -3.24 -17.08 3.05
CA PRO A 271 -2.45 -17.91 2.15
C PRO A 271 -3.35 -18.85 1.35
N TRP A 272 -3.23 -18.79 0.03
CA TRP A 272 -4.03 -19.56 -0.94
C TRP A 272 -5.55 -19.42 -0.77
N GLY A 273 -6.04 -18.32 -0.21
CA GLY A 273 -7.46 -18.05 -0.05
C GLY A 273 -8.15 -18.89 1.03
N VAL A 274 -7.41 -19.64 1.85
CA VAL A 274 -7.97 -20.53 2.88
C VAL A 274 -8.79 -19.78 3.95
N LEU A 275 -8.52 -18.48 4.11
CA LEU A 275 -9.19 -17.59 5.07
C LEU A 275 -10.15 -16.58 4.42
N GLU A 276 -10.39 -16.65 3.11
CA GLU A 276 -11.36 -15.77 2.46
C GLU A 276 -12.78 -16.20 2.83
N GLY A 277 -13.42 -15.43 3.70
CA GLY A 277 -14.81 -15.65 4.09
C GLY A 277 -15.74 -15.45 2.89
N ARG A 278 -16.47 -16.49 2.48
CA ARG A 278 -17.49 -16.42 1.42
C ARG A 278 -18.59 -15.37 1.67
N SER A 279 -18.75 -14.92 2.91
CA SER A 279 -19.74 -13.92 3.31
C SER A 279 -19.25 -12.47 3.22
N PHE A 280 -17.95 -12.19 3.08
CA PHE A 280 -17.43 -10.82 3.20
C PHE A 280 -18.06 -9.84 2.19
N ALA A 281 -18.22 -10.26 0.92
CA ALA A 281 -18.84 -9.43 -0.10
C ALA A 281 -20.33 -9.17 0.19
N ALA A 282 -21.07 -10.21 0.59
CA ALA A 282 -22.49 -10.11 0.90
C ALA A 282 -22.75 -9.28 2.18
N GLU A 283 -21.86 -9.37 3.16
CA GLU A 283 -21.95 -8.65 4.42
C GLU A 283 -21.55 -7.17 4.26
N ASN A 284 -20.51 -6.88 3.47
CA ASN A 284 -20.14 -5.51 3.12
C ASN A 284 -21.24 -4.81 2.30
N ALA A 285 -21.94 -5.53 1.41
CA ALA A 285 -23.11 -5.00 0.69
C ALA A 285 -24.28 -4.66 1.64
N ARG A 286 -24.51 -5.47 2.67
CA ARG A 286 -25.55 -5.21 3.69
C ARG A 286 -25.21 -4.00 4.57
N LEU A 287 -23.93 -3.83 4.92
CA LEU A 287 -23.47 -2.73 5.80
C LEU A 287 -23.45 -1.36 5.12
N ARG A 288 -23.27 -1.31 3.79
CA ARG A 288 -23.21 -0.05 3.04
C ARG A 288 -24.56 0.60 2.75
N GLY A 289 -25.66 -0.07 3.10
CA GLY A 289 -27.01 0.46 2.97
C GLY A 289 -27.47 0.54 1.51
N GLY A 290 -28.02 -0.56 0.98
CA GLY A 290 -28.74 -0.60 -0.29
C GLY A 290 -27.93 -0.23 -1.54
N GLU A 291 -28.57 -0.32 -2.70
CA GLU A 291 -28.02 0.14 -3.97
C GLU A 291 -28.25 1.66 -4.08
N LEU A 292 -27.21 2.42 -4.48
CA LEU A 292 -27.36 3.84 -4.76
C LEU A 292 -28.07 4.00 -6.11
N SER A 293 -29.22 4.68 -6.11
CA SER A 293 -29.90 5.11 -7.34
C SER A 293 -29.49 6.55 -7.68
N ILE A 294 -29.32 6.84 -8.97
CA ILE A 294 -29.06 8.19 -9.47
C ILE A 294 -30.35 9.03 -9.51
N ASP A 295 -31.51 8.37 -9.44
CA ASP A 295 -32.83 9.02 -9.48
C ASP A 295 -33.30 9.54 -8.09
N GLN A 296 -32.53 9.29 -7.02
CA GLN A 296 -32.79 9.76 -5.65
C GLN A 296 -31.87 10.91 -5.27
#